data_AF-A0A4R0ZTZ8-F1
#
_entry.id   AF-A0A4R0ZTZ8-F1
#
_cell.length_a   1.000
_cell.length_b   1.000
_cell.length_c   1.000
_cell.angle_alpha   90.00
_cell.angle_beta   90.00
_cell.angle_gamma   90.00
#
_symmetry.space_group_name_H-M   'P 1'
#
loop_
_entity.id
_entity.type
_entity.pdbx_description
1 polymer ?
#
loop_
_entity_poly.entity_id
_entity_poly.type
_entity_poly.pdbx_seq_one_letter_code
_entity_poly.pdbx_strand_id
1 'polypeptide(L)' 'MEKKVCKEHVEIALDIIVDETGEYPLLEELSTSGQVTCEFCDADATYVVSSKK' A
#
# COMPACT_ATOMS: atom_id res chain seq x y z
N MET A 1 8.68 6.17 1.82
CA MET A 1 7.25 6.26 2.20
C MET A 1 6.63 4.88 2.11
N GLU A 2 5.73 4.49 3.02
CA GLU A 2 5.02 3.20 2.98
C GLU A 2 3.52 3.39 3.26
N LYS A 3 2.66 2.66 2.55
CA LYS A 3 1.19 2.65 2.69
C LYS A 3 0.68 1.22 2.74
N LYS A 4 -0.17 0.90 3.71
CA LYS A 4 -0.74 -0.44 3.88
C LYS A 4 -2.19 -0.42 3.40
N VAL A 5 -2.53 -1.29 2.46
CA VAL A 5 -3.80 -1.20 1.71
C VAL A 5 -4.42 -2.56 1.45
N CYS A 6 -5.74 -2.58 1.33
CA CYS A 6 -6.49 -3.74 0.87
C CYS A 6 -6.32 -3.92 -0.65
N LYS A 7 -6.81 -5.05 -1.17
CA LYS A 7 -6.73 -5.36 -2.60
C LYS A 7 -7.43 -4.33 -3.50
N GLU A 8 -8.51 -3.73 -3.01
CA GLU A 8 -9.30 -2.76 -3.78
C GLU A 8 -8.61 -1.39 -3.91
N HIS A 9 -7.82 -1.00 -2.90
CA HIS A 9 -7.18 0.30 -2.84
C HIS A 9 -5.66 0.25 -3.13
N VAL A 10 -5.17 -0.87 -3.64
CA VAL A 10 -3.74 -1.03 -3.98
C VAL A 10 -3.31 -0.12 -5.11
N GLU A 11 -4.14 0.05 -6.15
CA GLU A 11 -3.86 0.91 -7.30
C GLU A 11 -3.80 2.38 -6.89
N ILE A 12 -4.69 2.80 -5.98
CA ILE A 12 -4.71 4.17 -5.44
C ILE A 12 -3.40 4.46 -4.68
N ALA A 13 -2.94 3.53 -3.84
CA ALA A 13 -1.66 3.71 -3.14
C ALA A 13 -0.46 3.76 -4.07
N LEU A 14 -0.46 2.96 -5.16
CA LEU A 14 0.60 2.99 -6.16
C LEU A 14 0.67 4.36 -6.85
N ASP A 15 -0.48 4.88 -7.29
CA ASP A 15 -0.56 6.18 -7.97
C ASP A 15 -0.08 7.33 -7.06
N ILE A 16 -0.54 7.33 -5.80
CA ILE A 16 -0.13 8.32 -4.80
C ILE A 16 1.37 8.27 -4.54
N ILE A 17 1.96 7.08 -4.38
CA ILE A 17 3.40 6.95 -4.17
C ILE A 17 4.17 7.48 -5.39
N VAL A 18 3.74 7.17 -6.61
CA VAL A 18 4.37 7.68 -7.83
C VAL A 18 4.27 9.20 -7.91
N ASP A 19 3.12 9.79 -7.61
CA ASP A 19 2.92 11.24 -7.63
C ASP A 19 3.79 11.94 -6.59
N GLU A 20 3.84 11.40 -5.37
CA GLU A 20 4.57 12.02 -4.25
C GLU A 20 6.09 11.84 -4.36
N THR A 21 6.58 10.70 -4.86
CA THR A 21 8.01 10.41 -4.88
C THR A 21 8.64 10.49 -6.27
N GLY A 22 7.85 10.45 -7.33
CA GLY A 22 8.34 10.41 -8.71
C GLY A 22 9.11 9.12 -9.06
N GLU A 23 9.03 8.09 -8.20
CA GLU A 23 9.78 6.84 -8.31
C GLU A 23 8.84 5.66 -8.54
N TYR A 24 9.40 4.56 -9.07
CA TYR A 24 8.63 3.34 -9.24
C TYR A 24 8.33 2.70 -7.87
N PRO A 25 7.05 2.47 -7.54
CA PRO A 25 6.68 1.92 -6.25
C PRO A 25 6.98 0.42 -6.17
N LEU A 26 7.29 -0.04 -4.96
CA LEU A 26 7.37 -1.45 -4.62
C LEU A 26 6.05 -1.91 -4.00
N LEU A 27 5.63 -3.12 -4.36
CA LEU A 27 4.45 -3.78 -3.84
C LEU A 27 4.86 -5.07 -3.15
N GLU A 28 4.53 -5.21 -1.87
CA GLU A 28 4.80 -6.40 -1.06
C GLU A 28 3.50 -6.94 -0.46
N GLU A 29 3.32 -8.27 -0.47
CA GLU A 29 2.16 -8.92 0.14
C GLU A 29 2.36 -9.11 1.64
N LEU A 30 1.37 -8.68 2.43
CA LEU A 30 1.34 -8.92 3.87
C LEU A 30 1.04 -10.39 4.14
N SER A 31 2.03 -11.12 4.64
CA SER A 31 1.88 -12.53 5.05
C SER A 31 1.11 -12.70 6.37
N THR A 32 0.78 -11.59 7.05
CA THR A 32 0.11 -11.59 8.37
C THR A 32 -1.30 -11.02 8.24
N SER A 33 -2.29 -11.89 8.35
CA SER A 33 -3.71 -11.53 8.34
C SER A 33 -4.11 -10.92 9.69
N GLY A 34 -4.71 -9.72 9.69
CA GLY A 34 -5.57 -9.25 10.79
C GLY A 34 -4.99 -8.25 11.81
N GLN A 35 -3.82 -7.65 11.58
CA GLN A 35 -3.29 -6.59 12.47
C GLN A 35 -3.19 -5.21 11.82
N VAL A 36 -3.48 -5.11 10.53
CA VAL A 36 -3.29 -3.89 9.75
C VAL A 36 -4.53 -3.66 8.92
N THR A 37 -5.12 -2.47 9.06
CA THR A 37 -6.22 -2.00 8.24
C THR A 37 -5.70 -1.20 7.06
N CYS A 38 -6.50 -1.13 6.00
CA CYS A 38 -6.24 -0.30 4.85
C CYS A 38 -6.19 1.18 5.25
N GLU A 39 -5.28 1.96 4.64
CA GLU A 39 -5.21 3.41 4.85
C GLU A 39 -6.46 4.16 4.32
N PHE A 40 -7.23 3.54 3.42
CA PHE A 40 -8.36 4.16 2.73
C PHE A 40 -9.72 3.66 3.23
N CYS A 41 -9.77 2.55 3.97
CA CYS A 41 -11.00 1.98 4.51
C CYS A 41 -10.72 1.03 5.68
N ASP A 42 -11.76 0.60 6.39
CA ASP A 42 -11.64 -0.29 7.55
C ASP A 42 -11.40 -1.78 7.19
N ALA A 43 -11.17 -2.11 5.92
CA ALA A 43 -10.87 -3.48 5.50
C ALA A 43 -9.44 -3.88 5.88
N ASP A 44 -9.20 -5.18 6.02
CA ASP A 44 -7.85 -5.72 6.25
C ASP A 44 -6.89 -5.34 5.10
N ALA A 45 -5.74 -4.78 5.46
CA ALA A 45 -4.66 -4.55 4.52
C ALA A 45 -4.06 -5.89 4.07
N THR A 46 -3.87 -6.04 2.77
CA THR A 46 -3.27 -7.22 2.15
C THR A 46 -1.92 -6.90 1.52
N TYR A 47 -1.66 -5.63 1.23
CA TYR A 47 -0.46 -5.17 0.54
C TYR A 47 0.19 -4.01 1.29
N VAL A 48 1.51 -3.90 1.14
CA VAL A 48 2.30 -2.71 1.46
C VAL A 48 2.83 -2.13 0.16
N VAL A 49 2.54 -0.85 -0.08
CA VAL A 49 3.09 -0.08 -1.19
C VAL A 49 4.13 0.87 -0.66
N SER A 50 5.36 0.81 -1.16
CA SER A 50 6.45 1.63 -0.66
C SER A 50 7.33 2.20 -1.76
N SER A 51 7.83 3.42 -1.57
CA SER A 51 8.71 4.12 -2.51
C SER A 51 10.20 3.76 -2.36
N LYS A 52 10.53 2.55 -1.88
CA LYS A 52 11.83 2.30 -1.23
C LYS A 52 13.03 2.73 -2.07
N LYS A 53 13.89 3.55 -1.47
CA LYS A 53 15.27 3.82 -1.87
C LYS A 53 16.22 2.84 -1.21
#